data_AF-A0A8V0X322-F1
#
_entry.id   AF-A0A8V0X322-F1
#
_cell.length_a   1.000
_cell.length_b   1.000
_cell.length_c   1.000
_cell.angle_alpha   90.00
_cell.angle_beta   90.00
_cell.angle_gamma   90.00
#
_symmetry.space_group_name_H-M   'P 1'
#
loop_
_entity.id
_entity.type
_entity.pdbx_description
1 polymer ?
#
loop_
_entity_poly.entity_id
_entity_poly.type
_entity_poly.pdbx_seq_one_letter_code
_entity_poly.pdbx_strand_id
1 'polypeptide(L)'
;MEPEPEPEPEAAASGAVAAVRVFLPDGSAVPLALPPPVLGLTAAVLLRCLWDTAGLGPEGCAAMALWLVSGLLDEPCLHLRRNVFFPKHKELELQDEAVLRLLVAEARGHLRGGRWPLPPQEAVELGGLQCRLHFGPFQPGQHSAESLRPALEELLPPTPRGRFWGSLRRRPPGPPPEELLNAFSRTPGPETPPAELLRSFLQGCHRLHGYGCAFFPGAIDRPPGGLLGRGGLRPVNVAVGLEGVTIIDAREKHVLLTLSYPELSWELVGAVGQDGDAAEGLGGADAAEPPQLWLEFDGEQEGARVNRLLRVLSPQAELMSALIECCIALGGTEPPLSPPQRRPRPQRLATIDYVEDGAELRRVKPPRRSASFFGRMGVRGGSEDEAAGGAPGAPQDRTGEPH
;
A
#
# COMPACT_ATOMS: atom_id res chain seq x y z
N MET A 1 -2.60 41.49 67.82
CA MET A 1 -1.78 40.97 66.72
C MET A 1 -2.10 39.49 66.66
N GLU A 2 -3.17 39.16 65.95
CA GLU A 2 -3.60 37.78 65.77
C GLU A 2 -2.62 37.09 64.81
N PRO A 3 -2.22 35.83 65.06
CA PRO A 3 -1.35 35.12 64.16
C PRO A 3 -2.09 34.79 62.85
N GLU A 4 -1.44 35.06 61.72
CA GLU A 4 -1.93 34.68 60.39
C GLU A 4 -2.15 33.16 60.29
N PRO A 5 -3.19 32.70 59.57
CA PRO A 5 -3.42 31.28 59.36
C PRO A 5 -2.35 30.68 58.44
N GLU A 6 -1.81 29.54 58.85
CA GLU A 6 -0.89 28.75 58.02
C GLU A 6 -1.54 28.33 56.69
N PRO A 7 -0.80 28.33 55.58
CA PRO A 7 -1.33 27.90 54.29
C PRO A 7 -1.64 26.39 54.32
N GLU A 8 -2.84 26.01 53.91
CA GLU A 8 -3.23 24.61 53.69
C GLU A 8 -2.26 23.93 52.71
N PRO A 9 -1.93 22.63 52.92
CA PRO A 9 -1.06 21.92 52.01
C PRO A 9 -1.72 21.82 50.63
N GLU A 10 -1.03 22.32 49.61
CA GLU A 10 -1.37 22.08 48.21
C GLU A 10 -1.70 20.60 48.03
N ALA A 11 -2.91 20.32 47.57
CA ALA A 11 -3.31 18.99 47.17
C ALA A 11 -2.29 18.50 46.13
N ALA A 12 -1.43 17.57 46.53
CA ALA A 12 -0.49 16.90 45.65
C ALA A 12 -1.29 16.39 44.44
N ALA A 13 -1.08 17.02 43.28
CA ALA A 13 -1.63 16.54 42.03
C ALA A 13 -1.18 15.09 41.88
N SER A 14 -2.13 14.17 42.02
CA SER A 14 -1.92 12.74 41.87
C SER A 14 -1.16 12.52 40.56
N GLY A 15 0.10 12.08 40.68
CA GLY A 15 1.01 11.81 39.57
C GLY A 15 0.55 10.60 38.77
N ALA A 16 -0.57 10.74 38.05
CA ALA A 16 -1.00 9.75 37.09
C ALA A 16 0.05 9.71 35.97
N VAL A 17 0.88 8.66 35.98
CA VAL A 17 1.74 8.34 34.84
C VAL A 17 0.83 8.14 33.65
N ALA A 18 0.88 9.07 32.69
CA ALA A 18 0.14 8.90 31.45
C ALA A 18 0.56 7.55 30.84
N ALA A 19 -0.41 6.72 30.45
CA ALA A 19 -0.15 5.40 29.93
C ALA A 19 -0.86 5.24 28.59
N VAL A 20 -0.18 4.62 27.63
CA VAL A 20 -0.76 4.27 26.33
C VAL A 20 -0.73 2.77 26.15
N ARG A 21 -1.75 2.21 25.51
CA ARG A 21 -1.80 0.79 25.19
C ARG A 21 -1.41 0.57 23.73
N VAL A 22 -0.45 -0.33 23.49
CA VAL A 22 -0.06 -0.75 22.15
C VAL A 22 -0.53 -2.17 21.90
N PHE A 23 -1.35 -2.37 20.87
CA PHE A 23 -1.83 -3.68 20.46
C PHE A 23 -0.81 -4.37 19.56
N LEU A 24 -0.56 -5.65 19.82
CA LEU A 24 0.36 -6.48 19.04
C LEU A 24 -0.41 -7.29 17.98
N PRO A 25 0.25 -7.78 16.91
CA PRO A 25 -0.40 -8.54 15.86
C PRO A 25 -1.07 -9.85 16.28
N ASP A 26 -0.66 -10.42 17.42
CA ASP A 26 -1.26 -11.63 17.99
C ASP A 26 -2.55 -11.35 18.80
N GLY A 27 -2.96 -10.09 18.90
CA GLY A 27 -4.15 -9.64 19.62
C GLY A 27 -3.88 -9.30 21.09
N SER A 28 -2.67 -9.52 21.60
CA SER A 28 -2.27 -9.05 22.91
C SER A 28 -2.06 -7.52 22.93
N ALA A 29 -1.90 -6.94 24.13
CA ALA A 29 -1.64 -5.52 24.26
C ALA A 29 -0.66 -5.23 25.40
N VAL A 30 0.27 -4.31 25.14
CA VAL A 30 1.31 -3.91 26.09
C VAL A 30 0.96 -2.50 26.62
N PRO A 31 0.77 -2.33 27.93
CA PRO A 31 0.67 -1.02 28.54
C PRO A 31 2.05 -0.37 28.62
N LEU A 32 2.19 0.84 28.10
CA LEU A 32 3.41 1.64 28.15
C LEU A 32 3.21 2.81 29.10
N ALA A 33 4.03 2.85 30.15
CA ALA A 33 4.19 4.03 30.98
C ALA A 33 4.94 5.10 30.17
N LEU A 34 4.36 6.30 30.07
CA LEU A 34 4.98 7.40 29.34
C LEU A 34 5.98 8.14 30.23
N PRO A 35 7.24 8.31 29.80
CA PRO A 35 8.20 9.08 30.57
C PRO A 35 7.77 10.56 30.60
N PRO A 36 7.77 11.23 31.76
CA PRO A 36 7.54 12.67 31.82
C PRO A 36 8.75 13.44 31.25
N PRO A 37 8.54 14.58 30.57
CA PRO A 37 7.25 15.17 30.23
C PRO A 37 6.57 14.46 29.06
N VAL A 38 5.24 14.33 29.14
CA VAL A 38 4.42 13.68 28.09
C VAL A 38 4.37 14.53 26.80
N LEU A 39 4.67 15.84 26.89
CA LEU A 39 4.79 16.74 25.75
C LEU A 39 6.07 16.44 24.95
N GLY A 40 5.92 16.22 23.65
CA GLY A 40 7.03 15.98 22.72
C GLY A 40 7.42 14.51 22.53
N LEU A 41 6.61 13.56 23.03
CA LEU A 41 6.82 12.14 22.75
C LEU A 41 6.75 11.87 21.24
N THR A 42 7.78 11.21 20.72
CA THR A 42 7.84 10.79 19.32
C THR A 42 7.52 9.30 19.21
N ALA A 43 7.11 8.86 18.02
CA ALA A 43 6.92 7.44 17.74
C ALA A 43 8.20 6.62 18.03
N ALA A 44 9.39 7.19 17.80
CA ALA A 44 10.66 6.54 18.10
C ALA A 44 10.87 6.31 19.61
N VAL A 45 10.48 7.27 20.46
CA VAL A 45 10.55 7.13 21.92
C VAL A 45 9.56 6.06 22.40
N LEU A 46 8.31 6.10 21.92
CA LEU A 46 7.30 5.12 22.28
C LEU A 46 7.69 3.71 21.87
N LEU A 47 8.23 3.57 20.67
CA LEU A 47 8.67 2.29 20.13
C LEU A 47 9.88 1.77 20.95
N ARG A 48 10.76 2.66 21.42
CA ARG A 48 11.82 2.32 22.39
C ARG A 48 11.30 1.77 23.70
N CYS A 49 10.36 2.48 24.33
CA CYS A 49 9.74 2.01 25.55
C CYS A 49 9.02 0.67 25.35
N LEU A 50 8.39 0.47 24.17
CA LEU A 50 7.74 -0.79 23.82
C LEU A 50 8.73 -1.94 23.75
N TRP A 51 9.89 -1.76 23.09
CA TRP A 51 10.89 -2.82 22.99
C TRP A 51 11.42 -3.23 24.36
N ASP A 52 11.75 -2.26 25.22
CA ASP A 52 12.22 -2.52 26.58
C ASP A 52 11.17 -3.29 27.40
N THR A 53 9.88 -2.95 27.22
CA THR A 53 8.77 -3.58 27.95
C THR A 53 8.38 -4.95 27.40
N ALA A 54 8.39 -5.12 26.08
CA ALA A 54 7.99 -6.34 25.39
C ALA A 54 9.15 -7.35 25.24
N GLY A 55 10.38 -6.96 25.59
CA GLY A 55 11.57 -7.81 25.47
C GLY A 55 11.92 -8.16 24.02
N LEU A 56 11.57 -7.29 23.07
CA LEU A 56 11.90 -7.50 21.65
C LEU A 56 13.35 -7.07 21.40
N GLY A 57 14.13 -7.92 20.72
CA GLY A 57 15.52 -7.64 20.40
C GLY A 57 15.71 -6.47 19.42
N PRO A 58 16.96 -6.04 19.18
CA PRO A 58 17.27 -4.92 18.30
C PRO A 58 16.83 -5.13 16.84
N GLU A 59 16.73 -6.39 16.39
CA GLU A 59 16.19 -6.74 15.07
C GLU A 59 14.71 -6.32 14.91
N GLY A 60 13.94 -6.42 16.00
CA GLY A 60 12.55 -5.97 16.04
C GLY A 60 12.40 -4.47 15.78
N CYS A 61 13.43 -3.68 16.08
CA CYS A 61 13.41 -2.23 15.90
C CYS A 61 13.33 -1.80 14.43
N ALA A 62 13.91 -2.60 13.53
CA ALA A 62 13.89 -2.33 12.09
C ALA A 62 12.65 -2.92 11.41
N ALA A 63 12.26 -4.14 11.83
CA ALA A 63 11.20 -4.91 11.19
C ALA A 63 9.79 -4.43 11.54
N MET A 64 9.61 -3.75 12.68
CA MET A 64 8.32 -3.32 13.19
C MET A 64 8.24 -1.80 13.37
N ALA A 65 7.05 -1.24 13.30
CA ALA A 65 6.76 0.18 13.49
C ALA A 65 5.42 0.38 14.22
N LEU A 66 5.24 1.55 14.82
CA LEU A 66 3.95 1.95 15.38
C LEU A 66 3.03 2.46 14.28
N TRP A 67 1.78 2.02 14.33
CA TRP A 67 0.69 2.43 13.44
C TRP A 67 -0.46 2.97 14.26
N LEU A 68 -1.05 4.08 13.82
CA LEU A 68 -2.34 4.51 14.32
C LEU A 68 -3.42 3.88 13.45
N VAL A 69 -4.28 3.07 14.05
CA VAL A 69 -5.34 2.32 13.35
C VAL A 69 -6.68 2.75 13.91
N SER A 70 -7.62 3.09 13.05
CA SER A 70 -9.00 3.41 13.44
C SER A 70 -9.95 2.61 12.55
N GLY A 71 -10.92 1.94 13.18
CA GLY A 71 -12.11 1.48 12.49
C GLY A 71 -13.01 2.67 12.14
N LEU A 72 -13.88 2.53 11.14
CA LEU A 72 -14.77 3.61 10.66
C LEU A 72 -15.64 4.28 11.74
N LEU A 73 -15.76 3.67 12.93
CA LEU A 73 -16.51 4.16 14.08
C LEU A 73 -15.74 3.97 15.42
N ASP A 74 -14.46 3.57 15.38
CA ASP A 74 -13.69 3.22 16.57
C ASP A 74 -12.65 4.29 16.91
N GLU A 75 -12.45 4.52 18.21
CA GLU A 75 -11.36 5.33 18.73
C GLU A 75 -10.01 4.83 18.18
N PRO A 76 -9.16 5.70 17.61
CA PRO A 76 -7.89 5.28 17.04
C PRO A 76 -6.99 4.67 18.11
N CYS A 77 -6.41 3.51 17.81
CA CYS A 77 -5.52 2.78 18.70
C CYS A 77 -4.12 2.63 18.09
N LEU A 78 -3.11 2.54 18.97
CA LEU A 78 -1.74 2.25 18.56
C LEU A 78 -1.55 0.74 18.39
N HIS A 79 -1.06 0.36 17.23
CA HIS A 79 -0.68 -1.00 16.90
C HIS A 79 0.81 -1.09 16.60
N LEU A 80 1.46 -2.15 17.07
CA LEU A 80 2.73 -2.58 16.52
C LEU A 80 2.46 -3.41 15.27
N ARG A 81 3.05 -3.04 14.15
CA ARG A 81 2.91 -3.77 12.88
C ARG A 81 4.23 -3.79 12.12
N ARG A 82 4.30 -4.60 11.06
CA ARG A 82 5.41 -4.61 10.12
C ARG A 82 5.70 -3.19 9.63
N ASN A 83 6.97 -2.83 9.64
CA ASN A 83 7.46 -1.60 9.04
C ASN A 83 7.37 -1.72 7.51
N VAL A 84 6.62 -0.84 6.85
CA VAL A 84 6.47 -0.82 5.38
C VAL A 84 7.81 -0.69 4.65
N PHE A 85 8.80 -0.05 5.29
CA PHE A 85 10.14 0.18 4.77
C PHE A 85 11.14 -0.92 5.13
N PHE A 86 10.72 -2.01 5.77
CA PHE A 86 11.59 -3.15 5.99
C PHE A 86 11.59 -4.06 4.74
N PRO A 87 12.75 -4.39 4.14
CA PRO A 87 12.80 -5.25 2.96
C PRO A 87 12.37 -6.68 3.28
N LYS A 88 11.59 -7.30 2.38
CA LYS A 88 11.10 -8.67 2.55
C LYS A 88 12.23 -9.68 2.75
N HIS A 89 13.30 -9.61 1.96
CA HIS A 89 14.41 -10.57 2.07
C HIS A 89 15.08 -10.54 3.44
N LYS A 90 15.19 -9.38 4.08
CA LYS A 90 15.75 -9.25 5.45
C LYS A 90 14.88 -9.90 6.51
N GLU A 91 13.58 -10.09 6.27
CA GLU A 91 12.72 -10.85 7.19
C GLU A 91 13.15 -12.31 7.32
N LEU A 92 13.74 -12.88 6.26
CA LEU A 92 14.22 -14.26 6.28
C LEU A 92 15.58 -14.39 6.99
N GLU A 93 16.28 -13.28 7.20
CA GLU A 93 17.58 -13.23 7.90
C GLU A 93 17.41 -13.01 9.41
N LEU A 94 16.24 -12.55 9.86
CA LEU A 94 15.91 -12.32 11.27
C LEU A 94 16.14 -13.58 12.09
N GLN A 95 16.88 -13.47 13.20
CA GLN A 95 17.14 -14.56 14.14
C GLN A 95 16.17 -14.52 15.32
N ASP A 96 15.61 -13.36 15.64
CA ASP A 96 14.66 -13.21 16.74
C ASP A 96 13.32 -13.90 16.42
N GLU A 97 13.08 -15.05 17.06
CA GLU A 97 11.87 -15.83 16.92
C GLU A 97 10.62 -15.07 17.37
N ALA A 98 10.71 -14.17 18.36
CA ALA A 98 9.57 -13.37 18.81
C ALA A 98 9.14 -12.38 17.72
N VAL A 99 10.11 -11.74 17.05
CA VAL A 99 9.83 -10.85 15.91
C VAL A 99 9.21 -11.64 14.75
N LEU A 100 9.76 -12.82 14.42
CA LEU A 100 9.18 -13.71 13.40
C LEU A 100 7.74 -14.10 13.73
N ARG A 101 7.44 -14.42 15.00
CA ARG A 101 6.07 -14.73 15.44
C ARG A 101 5.12 -13.55 15.24
N LEU A 102 5.54 -12.32 15.53
CA LEU A 102 4.71 -11.12 15.32
C LEU A 102 4.43 -10.87 13.83
N LEU A 103 5.45 -11.00 12.96
CA LEU A 103 5.28 -10.90 11.51
C LEU A 103 4.32 -11.98 10.97
N VAL A 104 4.48 -13.22 11.43
CA VAL A 104 3.59 -14.33 11.06
C VAL A 104 2.17 -14.09 11.58
N ALA A 105 2.00 -13.61 12.82
CA ALA A 105 0.70 -13.29 13.38
C ALA A 105 -0.03 -12.21 12.55
N GLU A 106 0.67 -11.15 12.17
CA GLU A 106 0.12 -10.12 11.28
C GLU A 106 -0.28 -10.69 9.92
N ALA A 107 0.62 -11.48 9.30
CA ALA A 107 0.36 -12.08 8.00
C ALA A 107 -0.84 -13.03 8.01
N ARG A 108 -0.99 -13.84 9.08
CA ARG A 108 -2.16 -14.69 9.30
C ARG A 108 -3.43 -13.85 9.47
N GLY A 109 -3.36 -12.71 10.16
CA GLY A 109 -4.47 -11.75 10.25
C GLY A 109 -4.92 -11.25 8.88
N HIS A 110 -3.98 -10.85 8.02
CA HIS A 110 -4.28 -10.38 6.66
C HIS A 110 -4.84 -11.47 5.75
N LEU A 111 -4.30 -12.68 5.82
CA LEU A 111 -4.81 -13.83 5.08
C LEU A 111 -6.25 -14.14 5.50
N ARG A 112 -6.52 -14.32 6.79
CA ARG A 112 -7.87 -14.58 7.31
C ARG A 112 -8.85 -13.46 6.97
N GLY A 113 -8.39 -12.20 7.04
CA GLY A 113 -9.19 -11.03 6.67
C GLY A 113 -9.43 -10.86 5.16
N GLY A 114 -8.85 -11.70 4.30
CA GLY A 114 -8.98 -11.59 2.85
C GLY A 114 -8.42 -10.26 2.29
N ARG A 115 -7.38 -9.71 2.95
CA ARG A 115 -6.75 -8.46 2.51
C ARG A 115 -5.92 -8.68 1.25
N TRP A 116 -5.28 -9.84 1.13
CA TRP A 116 -4.46 -10.22 -0.01
C TRP A 116 -5.25 -11.08 -1.01
N PRO A 117 -5.16 -10.78 -2.32
CA PRO A 117 -5.47 -11.76 -3.35
C PRO A 117 -4.65 -13.03 -3.11
N LEU A 118 -5.35 -14.16 -3.04
CA LEU A 118 -4.73 -15.46 -2.78
C LEU A 118 -5.04 -16.40 -3.95
N PRO A 119 -4.10 -16.61 -4.89
CA PRO A 119 -4.32 -17.54 -5.99
C PRO A 119 -4.36 -19.00 -5.48
N PRO A 120 -4.98 -19.92 -6.23
CA PRO A 120 -5.25 -21.28 -5.75
C PRO A 120 -4.01 -22.07 -5.33
N GLN A 121 -2.90 -21.95 -6.07
CA GLN A 121 -1.67 -22.66 -5.76
C GLN A 121 -1.08 -22.20 -4.41
N GLU A 122 -0.95 -20.88 -4.23
CA GLU A 122 -0.47 -20.29 -2.98
C GLU A 122 -1.44 -20.58 -1.83
N ALA A 123 -2.75 -20.70 -2.09
CA ALA A 123 -3.74 -21.10 -1.09
C ALA A 123 -3.47 -22.51 -0.54
N VAL A 124 -3.12 -23.45 -1.41
CA VAL A 124 -2.75 -24.82 -1.01
C VAL A 124 -1.45 -24.82 -0.19
N GLU A 125 -0.42 -24.15 -0.67
CA GLU A 125 0.89 -24.10 -0.01
C GLU A 125 0.83 -23.42 1.36
N LEU A 126 0.25 -22.21 1.43
CA LEU A 126 0.11 -21.47 2.68
C LEU A 126 -0.88 -22.13 3.64
N GLY A 127 -1.94 -22.76 3.13
CA GLY A 127 -2.88 -23.47 3.97
C GLY A 127 -2.27 -24.72 4.60
N GLY A 128 -1.39 -25.45 3.89
CA GLY A 128 -0.61 -26.55 4.47
C GLY A 128 0.28 -26.08 5.62
N LEU A 129 0.99 -24.95 5.44
CA LEU A 129 1.80 -24.33 6.50
C LEU A 129 0.94 -23.80 7.66
N GLN A 130 -0.24 -23.24 7.40
CA GLN A 130 -1.20 -22.86 8.44
C GLN A 130 -1.64 -24.07 9.28
N CYS A 131 -1.91 -25.22 8.64
CA CYS A 131 -2.19 -26.46 9.37
C CYS A 131 -1.01 -26.84 10.26
N ARG A 132 0.23 -26.78 9.75
CA ARG A 132 1.44 -27.07 10.53
C ARG A 132 1.62 -26.15 11.73
N LEU A 133 1.32 -24.86 11.57
CA LEU A 133 1.38 -23.85 12.63
C LEU A 133 0.25 -23.98 13.67
N HIS A 134 -0.91 -24.53 13.27
CA HIS A 134 -2.07 -24.65 14.14
C HIS A 134 -2.16 -26.00 14.86
N PHE A 135 -1.91 -27.10 14.15
CA PHE A 135 -2.06 -28.47 14.66
C PHE A 135 -0.73 -29.13 15.06
N GLY A 136 0.41 -28.52 14.76
CA GLY A 136 1.70 -29.19 14.89
C GLY A 136 1.97 -30.16 13.73
N PRO A 137 2.89 -31.12 13.89
CA PRO A 137 3.36 -31.97 12.79
C PRO A 137 2.22 -32.82 12.24
N PHE A 138 2.27 -33.13 10.95
CA PHE A 138 1.30 -34.02 10.35
C PHE A 138 1.37 -35.43 10.96
N GLN A 139 0.23 -35.96 11.40
CA GLN A 139 0.10 -37.31 11.95
C GLN A 139 -0.84 -38.15 11.06
N PRO A 140 -0.30 -39.14 10.32
CA PRO A 140 -1.11 -40.05 9.51
C PRO A 140 -2.20 -40.73 10.37
N GLY A 141 -3.43 -40.75 9.89
CA GLY A 141 -4.57 -41.37 10.58
C GLY A 141 -5.30 -40.45 11.57
N GLN A 142 -4.67 -39.39 12.08
CA GLN A 142 -5.35 -38.36 12.88
C GLN A 142 -5.85 -37.20 12.00
N HIS A 143 -5.06 -36.82 11.00
CA HIS A 143 -5.43 -35.76 10.06
C HIS A 143 -6.00 -36.37 8.78
N SER A 144 -7.19 -35.92 8.38
CA SER A 144 -7.87 -36.28 7.14
C SER A 144 -8.49 -35.04 6.50
N ALA A 145 -8.81 -35.12 5.21
CA ALA A 145 -9.45 -34.03 4.47
C ALA A 145 -10.76 -33.56 5.13
N GLU A 146 -11.50 -34.49 5.75
CA GLU A 146 -12.73 -34.19 6.47
C GLU A 146 -12.47 -33.55 7.83
N SER A 147 -11.49 -34.05 8.59
CA SER A 147 -11.21 -33.52 9.94
C SER A 147 -10.61 -32.12 9.91
N LEU A 148 -9.90 -31.76 8.85
CA LEU A 148 -9.32 -30.43 8.70
C LEU A 148 -10.35 -29.37 8.30
N ARG A 149 -11.44 -29.74 7.61
CA ARG A 149 -12.39 -28.80 6.98
C ARG A 149 -12.83 -27.61 7.88
N PRO A 150 -13.23 -27.80 9.15
CA PRO A 150 -13.67 -26.69 9.99
C PRO A 150 -12.56 -25.66 10.28
N ALA A 151 -11.34 -26.13 10.60
CA ALA A 151 -10.23 -25.23 10.90
C ALA A 151 -9.74 -24.49 9.66
N LEU A 152 -9.91 -25.06 8.47
CA LEU A 152 -9.51 -24.39 7.22
C LEU A 152 -10.37 -23.18 6.89
N GLU A 153 -11.65 -23.20 7.26
CA GLU A 153 -12.51 -22.02 7.13
C GLU A 153 -12.06 -20.88 8.04
N GLU A 154 -11.37 -21.18 9.14
CA GLU A 154 -10.76 -20.21 10.05
C GLU A 154 -9.37 -19.75 9.57
N LEU A 155 -8.57 -20.66 9.01
CA LEU A 155 -7.17 -20.42 8.67
C LEU A 155 -6.95 -19.75 7.31
N LEU A 156 -7.90 -19.88 6.38
CA LEU A 156 -7.80 -19.31 5.03
C LEU A 156 -8.80 -18.16 4.83
N PRO A 157 -8.52 -17.23 3.88
CA PRO A 157 -9.45 -16.15 3.58
C PRO A 157 -10.84 -16.68 3.26
N PRO A 158 -11.89 -15.95 3.63
CA PRO A 158 -13.21 -16.27 3.13
C PRO A 158 -13.19 -16.12 1.62
N THR A 159 -13.37 -17.23 0.91
CA THR A 159 -13.48 -17.22 -0.54
C THR A 159 -14.46 -16.12 -1.03
N PRO A 160 -14.05 -15.25 -1.99
CA PRO A 160 -14.82 -14.07 -2.40
C PRO A 160 -16.19 -14.46 -2.95
N ARG A 161 -17.24 -13.69 -2.67
CA ARG A 161 -18.56 -13.96 -3.26
C ARG A 161 -18.52 -13.62 -4.77
N GLY A 162 -18.36 -14.63 -5.61
CA GLY A 162 -18.45 -14.48 -7.07
C GLY A 162 -19.83 -14.01 -7.51
N ARG A 163 -19.89 -13.29 -8.63
CA ARG A 163 -21.11 -12.94 -9.35
C ARG A 163 -21.09 -13.60 -10.71
N PHE A 164 -22.05 -14.46 -11.05
CA PHE A 164 -22.43 -14.73 -12.45
C PHE A 164 -23.90 -15.12 -12.56
N TRP A 165 -24.43 -14.93 -13.78
CA TRP A 165 -25.83 -15.00 -14.21
C TRP A 165 -26.61 -16.23 -13.74
N GLY A 166 -27.89 -16.02 -13.37
CA GLY A 166 -28.84 -17.10 -13.08
C GLY A 166 -28.80 -17.59 -11.64
N SER A 167 -29.53 -16.92 -10.75
CA SER A 167 -30.11 -17.38 -9.47
C SER A 167 -29.26 -18.14 -8.42
N LEU A 168 -27.99 -18.51 -8.65
CA LEU A 168 -27.20 -19.30 -7.70
C LEU A 168 -25.84 -18.66 -7.45
N ARG A 169 -25.74 -17.92 -6.33
CA ARG A 169 -24.48 -17.36 -5.84
C ARG A 169 -23.59 -18.51 -5.34
N ARG A 170 -22.69 -19.02 -6.19
CA ARG A 170 -21.67 -19.98 -5.75
C ARG A 170 -20.37 -19.25 -5.42
N ARG A 171 -19.87 -19.54 -4.22
CA ARG A 171 -18.53 -19.24 -3.74
C ARG A 171 -17.53 -19.95 -4.69
N PRO A 172 -16.54 -19.27 -5.30
CA PRO A 172 -15.46 -19.97 -5.99
C PRO A 172 -14.84 -20.94 -4.98
N PRO A 173 -14.64 -22.21 -5.33
CA PRO A 173 -14.20 -23.21 -4.37
C PRO A 173 -12.83 -22.81 -3.80
N GLY A 174 -12.66 -22.99 -2.49
CA GLY A 174 -11.35 -22.93 -1.87
C GLY A 174 -10.47 -24.09 -2.36
N PRO A 175 -9.21 -24.19 -1.89
CA PRO A 175 -8.36 -25.32 -2.24
C PRO A 175 -9.05 -26.65 -1.89
N PRO A 176 -9.00 -27.68 -2.76
CA PRO A 176 -9.57 -28.98 -2.46
C PRO A 176 -8.98 -29.53 -1.14
N PRO A 177 -9.81 -30.06 -0.23
CA PRO A 177 -9.32 -30.60 1.05
C PRO A 177 -8.21 -31.64 0.91
N GLU A 178 -8.24 -32.45 -0.16
CA GLU A 178 -7.20 -33.46 -0.44
C GLU A 178 -5.86 -32.83 -0.85
N GLU A 179 -5.88 -31.81 -1.71
CA GLU A 179 -4.67 -31.08 -2.09
C GLU A 179 -4.03 -30.42 -0.87
N LEU A 180 -4.89 -29.93 0.04
CA LEU A 180 -4.42 -29.29 1.26
C LEU A 180 -3.89 -30.27 2.29
N LEU A 181 -4.55 -31.41 2.48
CA LEU A 181 -4.04 -32.50 3.32
C LEU A 181 -2.66 -32.95 2.84
N ASN A 182 -2.51 -33.08 1.52
CA ASN A 182 -1.25 -33.42 0.86
C ASN A 182 -0.19 -32.31 1.00
N ALA A 183 -0.59 -31.04 1.01
CA ALA A 183 0.32 -29.94 1.31
C ALA A 183 0.77 -29.96 2.78
N PHE A 184 -0.15 -30.20 3.72
CA PHE A 184 0.14 -30.32 5.14
C PHE A 184 1.10 -31.50 5.43
N SER A 185 0.87 -32.66 4.81
CA SER A 185 1.74 -33.83 4.99
C SER A 185 3.18 -33.62 4.48
N ARG A 186 3.38 -32.68 3.55
CA ARG A 186 4.70 -32.28 3.03
C ARG A 186 5.37 -31.16 3.83
N THR A 187 4.71 -30.61 4.84
CA THR A 187 5.32 -29.55 5.67
C THR A 187 6.48 -30.09 6.52
N PRO A 188 7.42 -29.24 6.96
CA PRO A 188 8.57 -29.67 7.74
C PRO A 188 8.19 -30.46 9.00
N GLY A 189 8.95 -31.51 9.30
CA GLY A 189 8.68 -32.46 10.39
C GLY A 189 8.86 -31.88 11.81
N PRO A 190 8.67 -32.68 12.87
CA PRO A 190 8.76 -32.23 14.27
C PRO A 190 10.12 -31.64 14.65
N GLU A 191 11.20 -32.12 14.03
CA GLU A 191 12.58 -31.69 14.30
C GLU A 191 12.90 -30.28 13.78
N THR A 192 11.99 -29.67 13.00
CA THR A 192 12.24 -28.36 12.39
C THR A 192 12.21 -27.26 13.45
N PRO A 193 13.26 -26.44 13.58
CA PRO A 193 13.26 -25.29 14.48
C PRO A 193 12.05 -24.36 14.20
N PRO A 194 11.39 -23.81 15.22
CA PRO A 194 10.22 -22.95 15.01
C PRO A 194 10.51 -21.74 14.10
N ALA A 195 11.66 -21.10 14.26
CA ALA A 195 12.11 -20.00 13.40
C ALA A 195 12.14 -20.37 11.90
N GLU A 196 12.59 -21.58 11.54
CA GLU A 196 12.61 -22.04 10.14
C GLU A 196 11.21 -22.23 9.56
N LEU A 197 10.29 -22.77 10.36
CA LEU A 197 8.89 -22.90 9.98
C LEU A 197 8.22 -21.52 9.77
N LEU A 198 8.50 -20.56 10.67
CA LEU A 198 7.99 -19.19 10.55
C LEU A 198 8.53 -18.51 9.29
N ARG A 199 9.83 -18.62 9.00
CA ARG A 199 10.44 -18.10 7.77
C ARG A 199 9.86 -18.75 6.52
N SER A 200 9.62 -20.06 6.53
CA SER A 200 8.98 -20.77 5.41
C SER A 200 7.58 -20.21 5.11
N PHE A 201 6.82 -19.88 6.17
CA PHE A 201 5.52 -19.23 6.02
C PHE A 201 5.62 -17.79 5.47
N LEU A 202 6.55 -16.99 5.99
CA LEU A 202 6.78 -15.63 5.50
C LEU A 202 7.24 -15.63 4.03
N GLN A 203 8.15 -16.55 3.66
CA GLN A 203 8.58 -16.73 2.27
C GLN A 203 7.41 -17.09 1.34
N GLY A 204 6.45 -17.88 1.83
CA GLY A 204 5.16 -18.09 1.17
C GLY A 204 4.39 -16.79 0.95
N CYS A 205 4.23 -16.01 2.01
CA CYS A 205 3.53 -14.72 1.97
C CYS A 205 4.23 -13.69 1.06
N HIS A 206 5.56 -13.71 0.91
CA HIS A 206 6.31 -12.77 0.07
C HIS A 206 5.90 -12.84 -1.41
N ARG A 207 5.36 -13.97 -1.87
CA ARG A 207 4.83 -14.16 -3.23
C ARG A 207 3.48 -13.48 -3.45
N LEU A 208 2.76 -13.13 -2.38
CA LEU A 208 1.45 -12.52 -2.47
C LEU A 208 1.53 -11.04 -2.82
N HIS A 209 0.64 -10.61 -3.70
CA HIS A 209 0.48 -9.22 -4.04
C HIS A 209 0.01 -8.40 -2.83
N GLY A 210 0.76 -7.34 -2.52
CA GLY A 210 0.48 -6.48 -1.37
C GLY A 210 1.05 -6.96 -0.05
N TYR A 211 1.80 -8.07 -0.01
CA TYR A 211 2.60 -8.39 1.18
C TYR A 211 3.64 -7.29 1.42
N GLY A 212 3.72 -6.80 2.65
CA GLY A 212 4.63 -5.71 3.04
C GLY A 212 4.21 -4.31 2.61
N CYS A 213 3.02 -4.15 2.00
CA CYS A 213 2.49 -2.85 1.60
C CYS A 213 1.60 -2.22 2.68
N ALA A 214 1.57 -0.88 2.70
CA ALA A 214 0.45 -0.13 3.26
C ALA A 214 -0.74 -0.18 2.29
N PHE A 215 -1.97 -0.19 2.82
CA PHE A 215 -3.19 -0.31 2.02
C PHE A 215 -4.08 0.91 2.21
N PHE A 216 -4.48 1.51 1.10
CA PHE A 216 -5.32 2.69 1.07
C PHE A 216 -6.59 2.38 0.26
N PRO A 217 -7.80 2.65 0.78
CA PRO A 217 -9.01 2.56 -0.01
C PRO A 217 -9.01 3.66 -1.08
N GLY A 218 -9.55 3.32 -2.25
CA GLY A 218 -9.77 4.26 -3.33
C GLY A 218 -10.80 3.76 -4.31
N ALA A 219 -10.95 4.48 -5.41
CA ALA A 219 -11.78 4.03 -6.52
C ALA A 219 -11.17 4.43 -7.87
N ILE A 220 -11.42 3.61 -8.89
CA ILE A 220 -10.99 3.87 -10.27
C ILE A 220 -12.19 3.88 -11.21
N ASP A 221 -12.05 4.47 -12.38
CA ASP A 221 -13.08 4.42 -13.40
C ASP A 221 -13.31 2.98 -13.91
N ARG A 222 -14.57 2.60 -14.16
CA ARG A 222 -14.89 1.32 -14.81
C ARG A 222 -14.66 1.41 -16.32
N PRO A 223 -14.15 0.35 -16.97
CA PRO A 223 -13.98 0.34 -18.41
C PRO A 223 -15.34 0.50 -19.10
N PRO A 224 -15.42 1.29 -20.19
CA PRO A 224 -16.64 1.39 -20.98
C PRO A 224 -16.86 0.08 -21.74
N GLY A 225 -17.84 -0.75 -21.38
CA GLY A 225 -18.13 -1.95 -22.18
C GLY A 225 -18.93 -3.09 -21.54
N GLY A 226 -20.22 -2.87 -21.24
CA GLY A 226 -21.15 -3.97 -20.95
C GLY A 226 -22.56 -3.65 -21.44
N LEU A 227 -23.37 -4.68 -21.74
CA LEU A 227 -24.74 -4.55 -22.29
C LEU A 227 -25.71 -3.69 -21.44
N LEU A 228 -25.36 -3.41 -20.18
CA LEU A 228 -26.12 -2.57 -19.24
C LEU A 228 -25.34 -1.30 -18.84
N GLY A 229 -24.41 -0.86 -19.70
CA GLY A 229 -23.41 0.20 -19.50
C GLY A 229 -23.85 1.35 -18.61
N ARG A 230 -23.61 1.21 -17.31
CA ARG A 230 -23.50 2.34 -16.41
C ARG A 230 -22.03 2.48 -16.07
N GLY A 231 -21.42 3.52 -16.62
CA GLY A 231 -20.16 4.06 -16.13
C GLY A 231 -20.21 4.30 -14.61
N GLY A 232 -19.05 4.53 -14.01
CA GLY A 232 -18.93 4.82 -12.59
C GLY A 232 -17.72 4.16 -11.96
N LEU A 233 -17.61 4.31 -10.64
CA LEU A 233 -16.40 3.98 -9.91
C LEU A 233 -16.35 2.52 -9.45
N ARG A 234 -15.19 1.87 -9.62
CA ARG A 234 -14.85 0.56 -9.07
C ARG A 234 -14.04 0.77 -7.78
N PRO A 235 -14.54 0.34 -6.61
CA PRO A 235 -13.76 0.39 -5.38
C PRO A 235 -12.52 -0.51 -5.47
N VAL A 236 -11.37 0.03 -5.07
CA VAL A 236 -10.08 -0.67 -5.07
C VAL A 236 -9.38 -0.47 -3.73
N ASN A 237 -8.45 -1.38 -3.44
CA ASN A 237 -7.39 -1.15 -2.46
C ASN A 237 -6.10 -0.86 -3.23
N VAL A 238 -5.45 0.24 -2.89
CA VAL A 238 -4.13 0.63 -3.40
C VAL A 238 -3.10 0.16 -2.40
N ALA A 239 -2.27 -0.80 -2.79
CA ALA A 239 -1.17 -1.31 -1.99
C ALA A 239 0.14 -0.62 -2.43
N VAL A 240 0.78 0.11 -1.51
CA VAL A 240 2.05 0.82 -1.75
C VAL A 240 3.12 0.26 -0.82
N GLY A 241 4.28 -0.12 -1.35
CA GLY A 241 5.41 -0.61 -0.55
C GLY A 241 6.72 -0.58 -1.35
N LEU A 242 7.83 -1.04 -0.77
CA LEU A 242 9.17 -0.89 -1.36
C LEU A 242 9.35 -1.45 -2.79
N GLU A 243 8.52 -2.38 -3.23
CA GLU A 243 8.60 -2.95 -4.58
C GLU A 243 7.80 -2.17 -5.63
N GLY A 244 6.90 -1.28 -5.21
CA GLY A 244 6.05 -0.50 -6.10
C GLY A 244 4.60 -0.35 -5.64
N VAL A 245 3.70 -0.22 -6.60
CA VAL A 245 2.26 0.02 -6.39
C VAL A 245 1.44 -1.12 -7.00
N THR A 246 0.45 -1.61 -6.25
CA THR A 246 -0.48 -2.64 -6.73
C THR A 246 -1.93 -2.23 -6.49
N ILE A 247 -2.75 -2.29 -7.54
CA ILE A 247 -4.18 -2.00 -7.51
C ILE A 247 -4.95 -3.31 -7.42
N ILE A 248 -5.80 -3.43 -6.40
CA ILE A 248 -6.54 -4.66 -6.08
C ILE A 248 -8.03 -4.34 -6.06
N ASP A 249 -8.85 -5.16 -6.72
CA ASP A 249 -10.31 -5.02 -6.62
C ASP A 249 -10.74 -5.25 -5.16
N ALA A 250 -11.37 -4.24 -4.55
CA ALA A 250 -11.70 -4.31 -3.13
C ALA A 250 -12.76 -5.36 -2.80
N ARG A 251 -13.59 -5.75 -3.79
CA ARG A 251 -14.71 -6.68 -3.64
C ARG A 251 -14.35 -8.08 -4.10
N GLU A 252 -13.76 -8.19 -5.27
CA GLU A 252 -13.42 -9.47 -5.90
C GLU A 252 -12.05 -10.01 -5.45
N LYS A 253 -11.23 -9.18 -4.78
CA LYS A 253 -9.92 -9.56 -4.23
C LYS A 253 -8.98 -10.16 -5.27
N HIS A 254 -9.02 -9.66 -6.51
CA HIS A 254 -8.04 -9.99 -7.53
C HIS A 254 -7.18 -8.77 -7.88
N VAL A 255 -5.98 -9.03 -8.39
CA VAL A 255 -5.03 -7.98 -8.79
C VAL A 255 -5.46 -7.40 -10.13
N LEU A 256 -5.57 -6.07 -10.18
CA LEU A 256 -5.87 -5.31 -11.38
C LEU A 256 -4.61 -4.77 -12.05
N LEU A 257 -3.62 -4.33 -11.27
CA LEU A 257 -2.38 -3.78 -11.79
C LEU A 257 -1.28 -3.92 -10.76
N THR A 258 -0.06 -4.24 -11.18
CA THR A 258 1.15 -4.13 -10.37
C THR A 258 2.20 -3.41 -11.20
N LEU A 259 2.78 -2.36 -10.64
CA LEU A 259 3.83 -1.56 -11.25
C LEU A 259 5.00 -1.47 -10.30
N SER A 260 6.21 -1.77 -10.78
CA SER A 260 7.44 -1.42 -10.07
C SER A 260 7.78 0.06 -10.29
N TYR A 261 8.57 0.66 -9.39
CA TYR A 261 8.93 2.08 -9.50
C TYR A 261 9.57 2.48 -10.85
N PRO A 262 10.43 1.66 -11.49
CA PRO A 262 10.96 1.97 -12.83
C PRO A 262 9.91 1.95 -13.96
N GLU A 263 8.74 1.38 -13.72
CA GLU A 263 7.65 1.23 -14.69
C GLU A 263 6.53 2.26 -14.51
N LEU A 264 6.62 3.13 -13.49
CA LEU A 264 5.55 4.06 -13.15
C LEU A 264 6.06 5.50 -13.02
N SER A 265 5.26 6.45 -13.50
CA SER A 265 5.28 7.84 -13.08
C SER A 265 3.96 8.16 -12.40
N TRP A 266 3.92 9.12 -11.47
CA TRP A 266 2.68 9.48 -10.79
C TRP A 266 2.56 10.98 -10.58
N GLU A 267 1.32 11.45 -10.47
CA GLU A 267 1.00 12.84 -10.15
C GLU A 267 -0.17 12.91 -9.16
N LEU A 268 -0.08 13.84 -8.21
CA LEU A 268 -1.11 14.15 -7.23
C LEU A 268 -1.85 15.42 -7.67
N VAL A 269 -3.17 15.32 -7.77
CA VAL A 269 -4.05 16.41 -8.23
C VAL A 269 -5.20 16.62 -7.23
N GLY A 270 -5.55 17.88 -6.95
CA GLY A 270 -6.65 18.23 -6.05
C GLY A 270 -6.33 18.04 -4.57
N ALA A 271 -5.05 18.09 -4.20
CA ALA A 271 -4.61 18.07 -2.81
C ALA A 271 -5.00 19.37 -2.08
N VAL A 272 -5.12 19.32 -0.74
CA VAL A 272 -5.49 20.49 0.05
C VAL A 272 -4.41 21.57 -0.13
N GLY A 273 -4.81 22.74 -0.64
CA GLY A 273 -3.89 23.86 -0.91
C GLY A 273 -3.22 23.86 -2.28
N GLN A 274 -3.54 22.91 -3.18
CA GLN A 274 -3.16 23.00 -4.60
C GLN A 274 -4.08 23.96 -5.38
N ASP A 275 -5.29 24.24 -4.89
CA ASP A 275 -6.19 25.26 -5.44
C ASP A 275 -6.02 26.57 -4.66
N GLY A 276 -5.19 27.47 -5.20
CA GLY A 276 -5.31 28.89 -4.89
C GLY A 276 -6.59 29.42 -5.54
N ASP A 277 -7.52 29.89 -4.72
CA ASP A 277 -8.79 30.55 -5.08
C ASP A 277 -9.87 29.66 -5.75
N ALA A 278 -10.87 29.24 -4.96
CA ALA A 278 -12.31 29.46 -5.18
C ALA A 278 -13.19 28.31 -4.64
N ALA A 279 -13.75 28.49 -3.45
CA ALA A 279 -15.15 28.12 -3.14
C ALA A 279 -15.63 28.75 -1.81
N GLU A 280 -15.27 30.01 -1.53
CA GLU A 280 -16.16 30.83 -0.71
C GLU A 280 -17.22 31.42 -1.64
N GLY A 281 -18.44 30.91 -1.53
CA GLY A 281 -19.60 31.48 -2.21
C GLY A 281 -20.20 30.57 -3.29
N LEU A 282 -21.07 29.66 -2.85
CA LEU A 282 -22.49 29.61 -3.24
C LEU A 282 -23.06 28.29 -2.71
N GLY A 283 -24.11 28.38 -1.90
CA GLY A 283 -24.74 27.24 -1.27
C GLY A 283 -25.18 26.17 -2.27
N GLY A 284 -24.54 25.02 -2.18
CA GLY A 284 -24.90 23.78 -2.86
C GLY A 284 -24.03 22.67 -2.28
N ALA A 285 -24.65 21.63 -1.72
CA ALA A 285 -23.98 20.47 -1.15
C ALA A 285 -23.39 19.56 -2.24
N ASP A 286 -22.47 20.08 -3.05
CA ASP A 286 -21.68 19.28 -3.97
C ASP A 286 -20.35 18.96 -3.28
N ALA A 287 -20.21 17.71 -2.84
CA ALA A 287 -18.98 17.26 -2.22
C ALA A 287 -17.86 17.36 -3.25
N ALA A 288 -16.87 18.22 -3.02
CA ALA A 288 -15.68 18.32 -3.85
C ALA A 288 -15.12 16.91 -4.14
N GLU A 289 -14.76 16.63 -5.40
CA GLU A 289 -14.15 15.35 -5.74
C GLU A 289 -12.92 15.11 -4.85
N PRO A 290 -12.71 13.89 -4.34
CA PRO A 290 -11.56 13.63 -3.49
C PRO A 290 -10.25 13.79 -4.29
N PRO A 291 -9.12 14.06 -3.61
CA PRO A 291 -7.81 14.09 -4.23
C PRO A 291 -7.54 12.86 -5.10
N GLN A 292 -6.79 13.08 -6.17
CA GLN A 292 -6.55 12.10 -7.23
C GLN A 292 -5.07 11.75 -7.29
N LEU A 293 -4.78 10.46 -7.41
CA LEU A 293 -3.47 9.93 -7.75
C LEU A 293 -3.53 9.37 -9.17
N TRP A 294 -2.83 10.01 -10.09
CA TRP A 294 -2.67 9.56 -11.47
C TRP A 294 -1.43 8.68 -11.59
N LEU A 295 -1.57 7.53 -12.24
CA LEU A 295 -0.48 6.59 -12.51
C LEU A 295 -0.28 6.46 -14.02
N GLU A 296 0.91 6.78 -14.51
CA GLU A 296 1.33 6.61 -15.89
C GLU A 296 2.26 5.39 -16.01
N PHE A 297 2.05 4.56 -17.03
CA PHE A 297 2.85 3.37 -17.29
C PHE A 297 2.77 2.88 -18.75
N ASP A 298 3.79 2.15 -19.20
CA ASP A 298 3.81 1.58 -20.56
C ASP A 298 2.66 0.57 -20.81
N GLY A 299 2.14 0.47 -22.01
CA GLY A 299 1.10 -0.48 -22.38
C GLY A 299 1.23 -0.92 -23.82
N GLU A 300 0.34 -1.81 -24.23
CA GLU A 300 0.23 -2.25 -25.62
C GLU A 300 -1.22 -2.11 -26.07
N GLN A 301 -1.43 -1.57 -27.27
CA GLN A 301 -2.72 -1.47 -27.94
C GLN A 301 -2.53 -1.86 -29.41
N GLU A 302 -3.24 -2.89 -29.87
CA GLU A 302 -3.16 -3.40 -31.25
C GLU A 302 -1.71 -3.68 -31.74
N GLY A 303 -0.83 -4.10 -30.83
CA GLY A 303 0.58 -4.40 -31.11
C GLY A 303 1.52 -3.19 -31.10
N ALA A 304 0.99 -1.97 -30.98
CA ALA A 304 1.77 -0.76 -30.76
C ALA A 304 2.00 -0.52 -29.26
N ARG A 305 3.17 0.02 -28.91
CA ARG A 305 3.43 0.52 -27.56
C ARG A 305 2.68 1.84 -27.36
N VAL A 306 1.94 1.91 -26.27
CA VAL A 306 1.17 3.11 -25.88
C VAL A 306 1.50 3.43 -24.43
N ASN A 307 1.40 4.68 -24.04
CA ASN A 307 1.39 5.01 -22.62
C ASN A 307 -0.05 4.94 -22.10
N ARG A 308 -0.19 4.49 -20.85
CA ARG A 308 -1.48 4.31 -20.19
C ARG A 308 -1.54 5.13 -18.92
N LEU A 309 -2.67 5.79 -18.73
CA LEU A 309 -2.99 6.52 -17.51
C LEU A 309 -4.12 5.84 -16.74
N LEU A 310 -3.93 5.67 -15.43
CA LEU A 310 -4.96 5.22 -14.50
C LEU A 310 -5.20 6.31 -13.44
N ARG A 311 -6.46 6.74 -13.32
CA ARG A 311 -6.91 7.67 -12.28
C ARG A 311 -7.39 6.91 -11.04
N VAL A 312 -6.83 7.25 -9.89
CA VAL A 312 -7.27 6.75 -8.58
C VAL A 312 -7.81 7.89 -7.73
N LEU A 313 -9.08 7.80 -7.36
CA LEU A 313 -9.77 8.74 -6.46
C LEU A 313 -9.63 8.25 -5.01
N SER A 314 -9.08 9.08 -4.13
CA SER A 314 -8.98 8.73 -2.70
C SER A 314 -8.76 9.95 -1.80
N PRO A 315 -9.44 10.05 -0.64
CA PRO A 315 -9.12 11.03 0.40
C PRO A 315 -7.68 10.91 0.94
N GLN A 316 -6.99 9.80 0.64
CA GLN A 316 -5.65 9.49 1.15
C GLN A 316 -4.58 9.61 0.05
N ALA A 317 -4.88 10.23 -1.10
CA ALA A 317 -3.95 10.33 -2.23
C ALA A 317 -2.62 11.03 -1.86
N GLU A 318 -2.66 12.05 -0.98
CA GLU A 318 -1.45 12.72 -0.48
C GLU A 318 -0.52 11.75 0.27
N LEU A 319 -1.11 10.93 1.17
CA LEU A 319 -0.37 9.91 1.91
C LEU A 319 0.22 8.84 0.97
N MET A 320 -0.54 8.45 -0.07
CA MET A 320 -0.03 7.53 -1.08
C MET A 320 1.17 8.13 -1.83
N SER A 321 1.06 9.38 -2.29
CA SER A 321 2.15 10.08 -3.00
C SER A 321 3.40 10.20 -2.14
N ALA A 322 3.26 10.67 -0.91
CA ALA A 322 4.38 10.80 0.03
C ALA A 322 5.02 9.43 0.36
N LEU A 323 4.22 8.38 0.48
CA LEU A 323 4.75 7.03 0.71
C LEU A 323 5.51 6.50 -0.52
N ILE A 324 5.03 6.76 -1.74
CA ILE A 324 5.75 6.42 -2.97
C ILE A 324 7.12 7.11 -2.99
N GLU A 325 7.18 8.41 -2.68
CA GLU A 325 8.45 9.15 -2.59
C GLU A 325 9.42 8.52 -1.57
N CYS A 326 8.92 8.24 -0.36
CA CYS A 326 9.71 7.59 0.69
C CYS A 326 10.23 6.21 0.25
N CYS A 327 9.36 5.38 -0.35
CA CYS A 327 9.74 4.05 -0.81
C CYS A 327 10.77 4.09 -1.95
N ILE A 328 10.72 5.07 -2.86
CA ILE A 328 11.75 5.25 -3.90
C ILE A 328 13.08 5.70 -3.27
N ALA A 329 13.02 6.68 -2.36
CA ALA A 329 14.20 7.20 -1.69
C ALA A 329 14.94 6.12 -0.87
N LEU A 330 14.19 5.21 -0.24
CA LEU A 330 14.74 4.14 0.59
C LEU A 330 15.04 2.86 -0.21
N GLY A 331 14.20 2.53 -1.19
CA GLY A 331 14.29 1.30 -2.00
C GLY A 331 15.36 1.33 -3.08
N GLY A 332 15.82 2.51 -3.51
CA GLY A 332 16.91 2.66 -4.48
C GLY A 332 18.31 2.28 -3.98
N THR A 333 18.43 1.74 -2.76
CA THR A 333 19.71 1.40 -2.12
C THR A 333 20.22 -0.01 -2.43
N GLU A 334 19.42 -0.88 -3.06
CA GLU A 334 19.86 -2.23 -3.45
C GLU A 334 19.55 -2.54 -4.92
N PRO A 335 20.50 -3.13 -5.67
CA PRO A 335 20.26 -3.55 -7.05
C PRO A 335 19.24 -4.70 -7.08
N PRO A 336 18.32 -4.72 -8.06
CA PRO A 336 17.37 -5.82 -8.18
C PRO A 336 18.12 -7.13 -8.46
N LEU A 337 17.92 -8.14 -7.60
CA LEU A 337 18.51 -9.48 -7.74
C LEU A 337 18.00 -10.24 -8.98
N SER A 338 16.99 -9.72 -9.68
CA SER A 338 16.46 -10.27 -10.94
C SER A 338 15.69 -9.19 -11.72
N PRO A 339 15.73 -9.17 -13.06
CA PRO A 339 14.85 -8.30 -13.84
C PRO A 339 13.38 -8.63 -13.50
N PRO A 340 12.50 -7.62 -13.33
CA PRO A 340 11.10 -7.88 -13.07
C PRO A 340 10.52 -8.69 -14.23
N GLN A 341 9.99 -9.87 -13.92
CA GLN A 341 9.23 -10.64 -14.90
C GLN A 341 8.02 -9.78 -15.29
N ARG A 342 7.97 -9.33 -16.55
CA ARG A 342 6.82 -8.63 -17.12
C ARG A 342 5.60 -9.53 -17.03
N ARG A 343 4.77 -9.32 -16.02
CA ARG A 343 3.48 -10.02 -15.91
C ARG A 343 2.51 -9.40 -16.92
N PRO A 344 1.72 -10.21 -17.64
CA PRO A 344 0.74 -9.67 -18.57
C PRO A 344 -0.24 -8.75 -17.84
N ARG A 345 -0.39 -7.52 -18.34
CA ARG A 345 -1.23 -6.47 -17.74
C ARG A 345 -2.69 -6.76 -18.13
N PRO A 346 -3.63 -6.85 -17.18
CA PRO A 346 -4.99 -7.26 -17.50
C PRO A 346 -5.75 -6.14 -18.22
N GLN A 347 -6.43 -6.50 -19.31
CA GLN A 347 -7.15 -5.58 -20.21
C GLN A 347 -8.47 -5.01 -19.64
N ARG A 348 -8.77 -5.24 -18.35
CA ARG A 348 -10.07 -4.91 -17.73
C ARG A 348 -10.07 -3.64 -16.89
N LEU A 349 -9.02 -2.83 -16.99
CA LEU A 349 -8.91 -1.52 -16.38
C LEU A 349 -9.40 -0.45 -17.36
N ALA A 350 -10.10 0.57 -16.85
CA ALA A 350 -10.24 1.80 -17.62
C ALA A 350 -8.89 2.52 -17.60
N THR A 351 -8.22 2.58 -18.74
CA THR A 351 -7.02 3.40 -18.93
C THR A 351 -7.28 4.39 -20.05
N ILE A 352 -6.65 5.55 -19.96
CA ILE A 352 -6.53 6.45 -21.11
C ILE A 352 -5.26 6.03 -21.84
N ASP A 353 -5.40 5.63 -23.11
CA ASP A 353 -4.30 5.16 -23.95
C ASP A 353 -3.90 6.30 -24.90
N TYR A 354 -2.59 6.56 -25.04
CA TYR A 354 -2.05 7.49 -26.04
C TYR A 354 -0.85 6.90 -26.75
N VAL A 355 -0.81 7.09 -28.07
CA VAL A 355 0.27 6.64 -28.96
C VAL A 355 1.36 7.70 -28.98
N GLU A 356 2.61 7.26 -28.86
CA GLU A 356 3.80 8.12 -28.92
C GLU A 356 4.14 8.52 -30.36
N ASP A 357 3.18 9.07 -31.11
CA ASP A 357 3.44 9.59 -32.46
C ASP A 357 3.64 11.12 -32.40
N GLY A 358 4.91 11.55 -32.37
CA GLY A 358 5.30 12.90 -32.79
C GLY A 358 5.26 14.04 -31.76
N ALA A 359 5.15 13.76 -30.46
CA ALA A 359 5.43 14.76 -29.40
C ALA A 359 6.32 14.13 -28.32
N GLU A 360 7.60 14.49 -28.29
CA GLU A 360 8.57 13.99 -27.30
C GLU A 360 8.12 14.30 -25.87
N LEU A 361 7.66 13.30 -25.13
CA LEU A 361 7.68 13.33 -23.66
C LEU A 361 8.81 12.43 -23.18
N ARG A 362 9.97 13.07 -22.96
CA ARG A 362 11.15 12.40 -22.42
C ARG A 362 10.84 11.83 -21.04
N ARG A 363 10.85 10.50 -20.96
CA ARG A 363 10.96 9.68 -19.73
C ARG A 363 11.87 10.36 -18.70
N VAL A 364 11.31 10.89 -17.62
CA VAL A 364 12.11 11.58 -16.58
C VAL A 364 12.67 10.54 -15.61
N LYS A 365 14.00 10.37 -15.68
CA LYS A 365 14.85 9.77 -14.63
C LYS A 365 14.50 10.36 -13.25
N PRO A 366 14.69 9.61 -12.14
CA PRO A 366 14.24 10.00 -10.79
C PRO A 366 14.60 11.46 -10.45
N PRO A 367 13.66 12.27 -9.92
CA PRO A 367 13.87 13.71 -9.87
C PRO A 367 14.76 14.10 -8.70
N ARG A 368 15.81 14.86 -8.98
CA ARG A 368 16.10 16.01 -8.13
C ARG A 368 15.05 17.07 -8.45
N ARG A 369 14.21 17.34 -7.43
CA ARG A 369 13.35 18.52 -7.18
C ARG A 369 12.70 19.22 -8.39
N SER A 370 11.37 19.16 -8.39
CA SER A 370 10.42 20.24 -8.73
C SER A 370 10.46 20.82 -10.15
N ALA A 371 9.51 20.39 -11.00
CA ALA A 371 8.52 21.24 -11.69
C ALA A 371 7.53 20.34 -12.47
N SER A 372 6.24 20.56 -12.21
CA SER A 372 5.06 19.79 -12.66
C SER A 372 4.84 19.80 -14.18
N PHE A 373 4.13 18.77 -14.65
CA PHE A 373 3.67 18.47 -16.00
C PHE A 373 2.65 19.49 -16.57
N PHE A 374 2.05 20.38 -15.75
CA PHE A 374 1.00 21.32 -16.18
C PHE A 374 1.41 22.80 -16.30
N GLY A 375 2.69 23.08 -16.56
CA GLY A 375 3.18 24.45 -16.77
C GLY A 375 2.88 25.04 -18.15
N ARG A 376 1.66 24.95 -18.71
CA ARG A 376 1.20 25.85 -19.79
C ARG A 376 -0.30 25.70 -20.14
N MET A 377 -1.17 26.16 -19.24
CA MET A 377 -2.47 26.65 -19.68
C MET A 377 -2.85 27.87 -18.83
N GLY A 378 -2.73 29.05 -19.43
CA GLY A 378 -3.18 30.30 -18.83
C GLY A 378 -2.26 31.50 -19.08
N VAL A 379 -2.30 32.08 -20.29
CA VAL A 379 -2.43 33.53 -20.46
C VAL A 379 -3.22 33.77 -21.75
N ARG A 380 -4.50 34.14 -21.58
CA ARG A 380 -5.31 34.80 -22.59
C ARG A 380 -5.43 36.24 -22.09
N GLY A 381 -4.86 37.20 -22.80
CA GLY A 381 -5.04 38.62 -22.49
C GLY A 381 -4.01 39.52 -23.18
N GLY A 382 -4.50 40.48 -23.96
CA GLY A 382 -3.75 41.68 -24.35
C GLY A 382 -3.19 41.67 -25.77
N SER A 383 -4.07 41.79 -26.77
CA SER A 383 -3.74 42.51 -27.99
C SER A 383 -3.75 44.00 -27.67
N GLU A 384 -2.61 44.67 -27.73
CA GLU A 384 -2.52 46.12 -27.88
C GLU A 384 -1.19 46.50 -28.55
N ASP A 385 -1.29 47.58 -29.30
CA ASP A 385 -0.48 48.01 -30.43
C ASP A 385 0.94 48.54 -30.13
N GLU A 386 1.68 48.67 -31.24
CA GLU A 386 2.71 49.68 -31.56
C GLU A 386 3.86 49.97 -30.57
N ALA A 387 5.11 49.76 -31.04
CA ALA A 387 5.90 50.86 -31.61
C ALA A 387 7.41 50.50 -31.76
N ALA A 388 7.89 50.69 -32.99
CA ALA A 388 9.11 51.38 -33.40
C ALA A 388 10.51 51.00 -32.87
N GLY A 389 11.43 50.84 -33.85
CA GLY A 389 12.87 51.07 -33.73
C GLY A 389 13.68 49.79 -33.93
N GLY A 390 14.37 49.51 -35.05
CA GLY A 390 15.07 50.41 -35.95
C GLY A 390 16.56 50.05 -35.89
N ALA A 391 17.06 49.27 -36.86
CA ALA A 391 18.49 49.12 -37.13
C ALA A 391 18.70 48.65 -38.58
N PRO A 392 19.50 49.36 -39.41
CA PRO A 392 19.71 48.99 -40.81
C PRO A 392 20.95 48.09 -40.97
N GLY A 393 20.79 46.97 -41.66
CA GLY A 393 21.87 46.13 -42.17
C GLY A 393 22.31 46.61 -43.57
N ALA A 394 23.61 46.70 -43.78
CA ALA A 394 24.27 47.10 -45.02
C ALA A 394 23.98 46.13 -46.20
N PRO A 395 24.00 46.61 -47.46
CA PRO A 395 23.62 45.80 -48.61
C PRO A 395 24.78 44.91 -49.10
N GLN A 396 24.44 43.68 -49.45
CA GLN A 396 25.28 42.76 -50.21
C GLN A 396 25.17 43.04 -51.71
N ASP A 397 26.33 43.04 -52.35
CA ASP A 397 26.58 43.27 -53.76
C ASP A 397 25.91 42.18 -54.63
N ARG A 398 25.19 42.59 -55.68
CA ARG A 398 24.56 41.70 -56.66
C ARG A 398 25.49 41.48 -57.84
N THR A 399 25.87 40.23 -58.03
CA THR A 399 26.39 39.67 -59.28
C THR A 399 25.36 39.69 -60.41
N GLY A 400 25.82 40.03 -61.61
CA GLY A 400 25.38 39.38 -62.85
C GLY A 400 24.40 40.15 -63.72
N GLU A 401 24.91 40.87 -64.72
CA GLU A 401 24.27 40.99 -66.03
C GLU A 401 24.23 39.61 -66.71
N PRO A 402 23.20 39.35 -67.54
CA PRO A 402 23.47 39.44 -68.98
C PRO A 402 22.32 40.03 -69.81
N HIS A 403 22.74 40.72 -70.87
CA HIS A 403 22.06 41.00 -72.16
C HIS A 403 20.70 41.70 -72.21
#